data_AF-A0A935XRW1-F1
#
_entry.id   AF-A0A935XRW1-F1
#
_cell.length_a   1.000
_cell.length_b   1.000
_cell.length_c   1.000
_cell.angle_alpha   90.00
_cell.angle_beta   90.00
_cell.angle_gamma   90.00
#
_symmetry.space_group_name_H-M   'P 1'
#
loop_
_entity.id
_entity.type
_entity.pdbx_description
1 polymer ?
#
loop_
_entity_poly.entity_id
_entity_poly.type
_entity_poly.pdbx_seq_one_letter_code
_entity_poly.pdbx_strand_id
1 'polypeptide(L)'
;MYRSPLFDGARHFAETRCDSWFILSAKHGLLQPTEKVDPYNESLYQLDEAAQEDWARKVYGQLESRIEKSSAVVFLAGVKYRSKLQKHLQRDGVKIYAPMAELGIGRQVAWLQKLIREANRLRDLDRLYALISRLASRRNCIDPQLVSRSSKTVPQKGIYFFFQQDEFRMTQPLEMRVVRIGTHAVSKGSKSTLWNRLRTHRGAVDGSGNHRGSIFRLHVGDALLRKLKTESRFPEWGVGQSANAAIRDMEKEMELEVSKTISSMPVQWLNIEMRRPRTVIAPT
;
A
#
# COMPACT_ATOMS: atom_id res chain seq x y z
N MET A 1 26.79 12.42 -15.24
CA MET A 1 26.32 12.55 -16.63
C MET A 1 24.80 12.68 -16.78
N TYR A 2 23.97 12.41 -15.78
CA TYR A 2 22.52 12.67 -15.90
C TYR A 2 22.12 13.81 -14.96
N ARG A 3 21.48 14.86 -15.50
CA ARG A 3 20.92 15.98 -14.73
C ARG A 3 19.57 16.32 -15.31
N SER A 4 18.52 15.83 -14.67
CA SER A 4 17.14 16.23 -14.96
C SER A 4 16.33 16.11 -13.68
N PRO A 5 15.25 16.89 -13.51
CA PRO A 5 14.41 16.81 -12.31
C PRO A 5 13.88 15.39 -12.05
N LEU A 6 13.63 14.63 -13.13
CA LEU A 6 13.20 13.23 -13.04
C LEU A 6 14.34 12.33 -12.53
N PHE A 7 15.54 12.46 -13.11
CA PHE A 7 16.69 11.65 -12.71
C PHE A 7 17.11 11.95 -11.27
N ASP A 8 17.21 13.23 -10.90
CA ASP A 8 17.64 13.63 -9.55
C ASP A 8 16.63 13.15 -8.49
N GLY A 9 15.33 13.25 -8.79
CA GLY A 9 14.28 12.70 -7.94
C GLY A 9 14.33 11.17 -7.84
N ALA A 10 14.56 10.48 -8.97
CA ALA A 10 14.61 9.02 -9.02
C ALA A 10 15.84 8.48 -8.27
N ARG A 11 16.98 9.15 -8.43
CA ARG A 11 18.21 8.90 -7.68
C ARG A 11 17.98 9.05 -6.18
N HIS A 12 17.39 10.17 -5.75
CA HIS A 12 17.09 10.39 -4.34
C HIS A 12 16.17 9.31 -3.76
N PHE A 13 15.13 8.90 -4.52
CA PHE A 13 14.29 7.77 -4.13
C PHE A 13 15.12 6.50 -3.95
N ALA A 14 15.93 6.15 -4.95
CA ALA A 14 16.71 4.93 -4.95
C ALA A 14 17.71 4.88 -3.79
N GLU A 15 18.44 5.98 -3.54
CA GLU A 15 19.42 6.09 -2.46
C GLU A 15 18.79 6.06 -1.05
N THR A 16 17.52 6.46 -0.92
CA THR A 16 16.85 6.52 0.39
C THR A 16 15.92 5.34 0.66
N ARG A 17 15.52 4.58 -0.37
CA ARG A 17 14.48 3.55 -0.29
C ARG A 17 14.92 2.16 -0.74
N CYS A 18 16.08 2.03 -1.38
CA CYS A 18 16.58 0.76 -1.88
C CYS A 18 17.98 0.47 -1.31
N ASP A 19 18.31 -0.80 -1.14
CA ASP A 19 19.63 -1.24 -0.67
C ASP A 19 20.70 -1.05 -1.75
N SER A 20 20.31 -1.20 -3.02
CA SER A 20 21.15 -0.96 -4.19
C SER A 20 20.32 -0.38 -5.34
N TRP A 21 20.99 0.29 -6.28
CA TRP A 21 20.35 0.83 -7.46
C TRP A 21 21.28 0.87 -8.67
N PHE A 22 20.67 0.89 -9.86
CA PHE A 22 21.37 0.85 -11.13
C PHE A 22 20.70 1.79 -12.12
N ILE A 23 21.43 2.17 -13.17
CA ILE A 23 20.95 3.03 -14.24
C ILE A 23 20.75 2.17 -15.49
N LEU A 24 19.55 2.21 -16.07
CA LEU A 24 19.28 1.60 -17.36
C LEU A 24 19.77 2.54 -18.47
N SER A 25 20.69 2.04 -19.29
CA SER A 25 21.31 2.72 -20.41
C SER A 25 20.97 1.98 -21.70
N ALA A 26 20.49 2.70 -22.73
CA ALA A 26 20.27 2.11 -24.04
C ALA A 26 21.55 1.48 -24.62
N LYS A 27 22.67 2.21 -24.52
CA LYS A 27 23.97 1.79 -25.03
C LYS A 27 24.60 0.69 -24.18
N HIS A 28 24.70 0.94 -22.87
CA HIS A 28 25.52 0.10 -21.98
C HIS A 28 24.74 -1.04 -21.32
N GLY A 29 23.40 -0.98 -21.32
CA GLY A 29 22.55 -1.92 -20.60
C GLY A 29 22.34 -1.46 -19.15
N LEU A 30 23.07 -2.07 -18.22
CA LEU A 30 23.00 -1.79 -16.79
C LEU A 30 24.30 -1.13 -16.29
N LEU A 31 24.19 0.07 -15.72
CA LEU A 31 25.32 0.81 -15.16
C LEU A 31 25.22 0.92 -13.64
N GLN A 32 26.37 0.95 -12.96
CA GLN A 32 26.42 1.34 -11.55
C GLN A 32 26.35 2.86 -11.40
N PRO A 33 25.85 3.38 -10.25
CA PRO A 33 25.78 4.82 -9.98
C PRO A 33 27.13 5.55 -10.07
N THR A 34 28.21 4.86 -9.75
CA THR A 34 29.59 5.36 -9.73
C THR A 34 30.32 5.19 -11.06
N GLU A 35 29.71 4.50 -12.02
CA GLU A 35 30.32 4.19 -13.31
C GLU A 35 30.41 5.45 -14.18
N LYS A 36 31.62 5.77 -14.65
CA LYS A 36 31.85 6.89 -15.56
C LYS A 36 31.71 6.40 -16.99
N VAL A 37 30.78 7.00 -17.72
CA VAL A 37 30.55 6.75 -19.14
C VAL A 37 30.68 8.07 -19.90
N ASP A 38 31.11 7.99 -21.15
CA ASP A 38 31.16 9.13 -22.05
C ASP A 38 29.77 9.58 -22.49
N PRO A 39 29.60 10.85 -22.90
CA PRO A 39 28.34 11.33 -23.46
C PRO A 39 27.85 10.46 -24.62
N TYR A 40 26.58 10.09 -24.59
CA TYR A 40 25.93 9.36 -25.68
C TYR A 40 24.47 9.81 -25.83
N ASN A 41 23.91 9.62 -27.02
CA ASN A 41 22.51 9.94 -27.32
C ASN A 41 21.83 8.76 -28.03
N GLU A 42 21.72 7.64 -27.31
CA GLU A 42 21.04 6.43 -27.78
C GLU A 42 19.78 6.19 -26.94
N SER A 43 18.73 5.70 -27.59
CA SER A 43 17.45 5.47 -26.94
C SER A 43 16.80 4.18 -27.42
N LEU A 44 16.24 3.40 -26.50
CA LEU A 44 15.43 2.21 -26.83
C LEU A 44 14.23 2.51 -27.75
N TYR A 45 13.80 3.77 -27.82
CA TYR A 45 12.74 4.20 -28.72
C TYR A 45 13.14 4.12 -30.21
N GLN A 46 14.44 4.11 -30.51
CA GLN A 46 14.97 4.00 -31.86
C GLN A 46 15.20 2.54 -32.27
N LEU A 47 15.13 1.60 -31.32
CA LEU A 47 15.33 0.18 -31.56
C LEU A 47 14.01 -0.49 -31.97
N ASP A 48 14.08 -1.47 -32.86
CA ASP A 48 12.96 -2.36 -33.16
C ASP A 48 12.65 -3.31 -31.99
N GLU A 49 11.59 -4.11 -32.12
CA GLU A 49 11.18 -5.01 -31.04
C GLU A 49 12.21 -6.12 -30.74
N ALA A 50 12.94 -6.59 -31.75
CA ALA A 50 13.94 -7.65 -31.61
C ALA A 50 15.16 -7.12 -30.85
N ALA A 51 15.69 -5.97 -31.25
CA ALA A 51 16.79 -5.29 -30.58
C ALA A 51 16.44 -4.86 -29.15
N GLN A 52 15.19 -4.43 -28.91
CA GLN A 52 14.72 -4.18 -27.53
C GLN A 52 14.68 -5.47 -26.69
N GLU A 53 14.39 -6.62 -27.29
CA GLU A 53 14.40 -7.92 -26.61
C GLU A 53 15.83 -8.37 -26.30
N ASP A 54 16.75 -8.22 -27.25
CA ASP A 54 18.18 -8.48 -27.06
C ASP A 54 18.77 -7.62 -25.95
N TRP A 55 18.43 -6.32 -25.96
CA TRP A 55 18.80 -5.41 -24.88
C TRP A 55 18.27 -5.88 -23.53
N ALA A 56 16.99 -6.30 -23.47
CA ALA A 56 16.38 -6.76 -22.22
C ALA A 56 17.05 -8.05 -21.70
N ARG A 57 17.38 -9.00 -22.59
CA ARG A 57 18.12 -10.23 -22.24
C ARG A 57 19.51 -9.90 -21.70
N LYS A 58 20.24 -8.99 -22.36
CA LYS A 58 21.55 -8.53 -21.90
C LYS A 58 21.48 -7.93 -20.50
N VAL A 59 20.53 -7.02 -20.27
CA VAL A 59 20.36 -6.36 -18.96
C VAL A 59 19.92 -7.35 -17.88
N TYR A 60 19.05 -8.30 -18.23
CA TYR A 60 18.65 -9.37 -17.31
C TYR A 60 19.85 -10.21 -16.85
N GLY A 61 20.72 -10.65 -17.77
CA GLY A 61 21.94 -11.37 -17.40
C GLY A 61 22.90 -10.55 -16.54
N GLN A 62 23.00 -9.24 -16.80
CA GLN A 62 23.77 -8.32 -15.94
C GLN A 62 23.17 -8.20 -14.53
N LEU A 63 21.84 -8.14 -14.42
CA LEU A 63 21.13 -8.05 -13.14
C LEU A 63 21.21 -9.33 -12.33
N GLU A 64 21.07 -10.50 -12.95
CA GLU A 64 21.09 -11.81 -12.27
C GLU A 64 22.38 -12.00 -11.46
N SER A 65 23.51 -11.53 -12.00
CA SER A 65 24.80 -11.58 -11.30
C SER A 65 24.93 -10.61 -10.11
N ARG A 66 23.96 -9.72 -9.90
CA ARG A 66 24.05 -8.57 -8.97
C ARG A 66 22.94 -8.51 -7.93
N ILE A 67 21.87 -9.27 -8.08
CA ILE A 67 20.74 -9.28 -7.14
C ILE A 67 20.43 -10.70 -6.67
N GLU A 68 20.04 -10.86 -5.41
CA GLU A 68 19.56 -12.15 -4.90
C GLU A 68 18.18 -12.48 -5.49
N LYS A 69 17.86 -13.76 -5.66
CA LYS A 69 16.53 -14.20 -6.15
C LYS A 69 15.37 -13.81 -5.21
N SER A 70 15.67 -13.60 -3.94
CA SER A 70 14.75 -13.10 -2.90
C SER A 70 14.46 -11.60 -3.02
N SER A 71 15.23 -10.87 -3.84
CA SER A 71 15.12 -9.42 -3.98
C SER A 71 13.80 -9.02 -4.62
N ALA A 72 13.36 -7.81 -4.31
CA ALA A 72 12.33 -7.13 -5.08
C ALA A 72 12.95 -6.03 -5.94
N VAL A 73 12.40 -5.82 -7.13
CA VAL A 73 12.89 -4.82 -8.09
C VAL A 73 11.88 -3.69 -8.22
N VAL A 74 12.35 -2.44 -8.06
CA VAL A 74 11.53 -1.24 -8.26
C VAL A 74 11.99 -0.50 -9.52
N PHE A 75 11.10 -0.42 -10.52
CA PHE A 75 11.32 0.35 -11.73
C PHE A 75 10.83 1.79 -11.57
N LEU A 76 11.76 2.74 -11.65
CA LEU A 76 11.47 4.16 -11.86
C LEU A 76 11.62 4.57 -13.34
N ALA A 77 12.00 3.62 -14.20
CA ALA A 77 12.18 3.83 -15.62
C ALA A 77 10.86 3.77 -16.41
N GLY A 78 10.84 4.46 -17.56
CA GLY A 78 9.70 4.47 -18.47
C GLY A 78 9.38 3.09 -19.05
N VAL A 79 8.15 2.92 -19.55
CA VAL A 79 7.59 1.64 -20.02
C VAL A 79 8.50 0.91 -21.02
N LYS A 80 9.14 1.63 -21.95
CA LYS A 80 10.04 1.05 -22.96
C LYS A 80 11.26 0.36 -22.36
N TYR A 81 11.80 0.89 -21.26
CA TYR A 81 12.98 0.32 -20.59
C TYR A 81 12.64 -0.81 -19.61
N ARG A 82 11.38 -0.90 -19.16
CA ARG A 82 10.97 -1.92 -18.17
C ARG A 82 10.17 -3.08 -18.75
N SER A 83 9.36 -2.89 -19.79
CA SER A 83 8.31 -3.87 -20.16
C SER A 83 8.84 -5.26 -20.50
N LYS A 84 9.92 -5.35 -21.28
CA LYS A 84 10.55 -6.63 -21.67
C LYS A 84 11.38 -7.21 -20.54
N LEU A 85 12.20 -6.39 -19.88
CA LEU A 85 13.00 -6.81 -18.73
C LEU A 85 12.13 -7.34 -17.57
N GLN A 86 10.99 -6.70 -17.33
CA GLN A 86 10.01 -7.10 -16.33
C GLN A 86 9.50 -8.53 -16.57
N LYS A 87 9.27 -8.93 -17.83
CA LYS A 87 8.81 -10.29 -18.15
C LYS A 87 9.84 -11.35 -17.77
N HIS A 88 11.13 -11.08 -18.04
CA HIS A 88 12.22 -11.99 -17.67
C HIS A 88 12.31 -12.16 -16.15
N LEU A 89 12.31 -11.05 -15.40
CA LEU A 89 12.35 -11.09 -13.94
C LEU A 89 11.11 -11.77 -13.33
N GLN A 90 9.91 -11.52 -13.88
CA GLN A 90 8.66 -12.18 -13.41
C GLN A 90 8.69 -13.69 -13.60
N ARG A 91 9.32 -14.17 -14.67
CA ARG A 91 9.45 -15.61 -14.95
C ARG A 91 10.21 -16.34 -13.83
N ASP A 92 11.12 -15.66 -13.14
CA ASP A 92 11.87 -16.22 -12.01
C ASP A 92 11.22 -15.97 -10.65
N GLY A 93 10.00 -15.44 -10.63
CA GLY A 93 9.28 -15.12 -9.39
C GLY A 93 9.79 -13.88 -8.67
N VAL A 94 10.63 -13.05 -9.30
CA VAL A 94 11.08 -11.78 -8.71
C VAL A 94 9.87 -10.85 -8.56
N LYS A 95 9.72 -10.28 -7.36
CA LYS A 95 8.65 -9.30 -7.10
C LYS A 95 9.02 -7.97 -7.74
N ILE A 96 8.10 -7.42 -8.54
CA ILE A 96 8.37 -6.20 -9.32
C ILE A 96 7.34 -5.12 -9.03
N TYR A 97 7.84 -3.90 -8.90
CA TYR A 97 7.04 -2.72 -8.62
C TYR A 97 7.42 -1.59 -9.57
N ALA A 98 6.42 -0.85 -10.04
CA ALA A 98 6.62 0.35 -10.85
C ALA A 98 5.66 1.43 -10.33
N PRO A 99 5.99 2.10 -9.20
CA PRO A 99 5.04 2.94 -8.46
C PRO A 99 4.52 4.15 -9.25
N MET A 100 5.19 4.49 -10.36
CA MET A 100 4.84 5.60 -11.23
C MET A 100 4.35 5.16 -12.61
N ALA A 101 4.04 3.87 -12.81
CA ALA A 101 3.72 3.29 -14.12
C ALA A 101 2.53 3.95 -14.85
N GLU A 102 1.57 4.48 -14.10
CA GLU A 102 0.35 5.13 -14.61
C GLU A 102 0.48 6.66 -14.72
N LEU A 103 1.61 7.21 -14.28
CA LEU A 103 1.85 8.65 -14.24
C LEU A 103 2.60 9.10 -15.49
N GLY A 104 2.09 10.15 -16.15
CA GLY A 104 2.86 10.89 -17.16
C GLY A 104 4.04 11.62 -16.50
N ILE A 105 5.07 11.95 -17.30
CA ILE A 105 6.38 12.46 -16.82
C ILE A 105 6.25 13.62 -15.81
N GLY A 106 5.40 14.62 -16.08
CA GLY A 106 5.20 15.74 -15.15
C GLY A 106 4.65 15.31 -13.78
N ARG A 107 3.74 14.33 -13.75
CA ARG A 107 3.22 13.75 -12.50
C ARG A 107 4.28 12.90 -11.79
N GLN A 108 5.17 12.22 -12.52
CA GLN A 108 6.30 11.51 -11.93
C GLN A 108 7.27 12.47 -11.22
N VAL A 109 7.63 13.58 -11.89
CA VAL A 109 8.47 14.62 -11.27
C VAL A 109 7.80 15.19 -10.03
N ALA A 110 6.52 15.58 -10.11
CA ALA A 110 5.78 16.10 -8.97
C ALA A 110 5.70 15.10 -7.80
N TRP A 111 5.56 13.80 -8.11
CA TRP A 111 5.56 12.73 -7.14
C TRP A 111 6.91 12.59 -6.43
N LEU A 112 8.03 12.56 -7.16
CA LEU A 112 9.38 12.48 -6.59
C LEU A 112 9.72 13.71 -5.74
N GLN A 113 9.37 14.90 -6.23
CA GLN A 113 9.57 16.15 -5.49
C GLN A 113 8.73 16.21 -4.21
N LYS A 114 7.53 15.64 -4.21
CA LYS A 114 6.72 15.48 -2.99
C LYS A 114 7.45 14.64 -1.94
N LEU A 115 8.18 13.60 -2.34
CA LEU A 115 8.94 12.77 -1.40
C LEU A 115 10.04 13.56 -0.69
N ILE A 116 10.78 14.36 -1.45
CA ILE A 116 11.84 15.22 -0.91
C ILE A 116 11.23 16.25 0.04
N ARG A 117 10.17 16.94 -0.39
CA ARG A 117 9.50 17.98 0.40
C ARG A 117 8.88 17.43 1.70
N GLU A 118 8.36 16.21 1.68
CA GLU A 118 7.67 15.60 2.83
C GLU A 118 8.55 14.61 3.60
N ALA A 119 9.89 14.71 3.48
CA ALA A 119 10.83 13.76 4.08
C ALA A 119 10.60 13.51 5.58
N ASN A 120 10.31 14.55 6.37
CA ASN A 120 10.02 14.41 7.80
C ASN A 120 8.75 13.60 8.06
N ARG A 121 7.65 13.94 7.37
CA ARG A 121 6.39 13.21 7.46
C ARG A 121 6.56 11.75 7.05
N LEU A 122 7.38 11.49 6.03
CA LEU A 122 7.67 10.14 5.56
C LEU A 122 8.51 9.35 6.57
N ARG A 123 9.47 10.00 7.24
CA ARG A 123 10.23 9.39 8.34
C ARG A 123 9.34 9.00 9.51
N ASP A 124 8.42 9.88 9.90
CA ASP A 124 7.43 9.57 10.95
C ASP A 124 6.50 8.44 10.53
N LEU A 125 6.13 8.39 9.25
CA LEU A 125 5.36 7.28 8.69
C LEU A 125 6.17 5.97 8.74
N ASP A 126 7.44 5.97 8.34
CA ASP A 126 8.32 4.79 8.45
C ASP A 126 8.40 4.30 9.89
N ARG A 127 8.55 5.22 10.85
CA ARG A 127 8.54 4.89 12.28
C ARG A 127 7.21 4.28 12.73
N LEU A 128 6.07 4.81 12.28
CA LEU A 128 4.76 4.26 12.58
C LEU A 128 4.64 2.81 12.09
N TYR A 129 5.03 2.52 10.85
CA TYR A 129 4.96 1.17 10.29
C TYR A 129 5.91 0.21 10.99
N ALA A 130 7.13 0.63 11.31
CA ALA A 130 8.06 -0.17 12.10
C ALA A 130 7.48 -0.56 13.48
N LEU A 131 6.78 0.38 14.14
CA LEU A 131 6.08 0.11 15.41
C LEU A 131 4.91 -0.87 15.23
N ILE A 132 4.12 -0.71 14.17
CA ILE A 132 3.01 -1.62 13.86
C ILE A 132 3.53 -3.03 13.57
N SER A 133 4.56 -3.17 12.72
CA SER A 133 5.19 -4.46 12.40
C SER A 133 5.77 -5.13 13.65
N ARG A 134 6.47 -4.39 14.52
CA ARG A 134 6.98 -4.92 15.79
C ARG A 134 5.86 -5.45 16.70
N LEU A 135 4.67 -4.84 16.67
CA LEU A 135 3.51 -5.32 17.43
C LEU A 135 2.91 -6.58 16.81
N ALA A 136 2.90 -6.67 15.47
CA ALA A 136 2.43 -7.83 14.73
C ALA A 136 3.32 -9.06 14.96
N SER A 137 4.66 -8.92 14.88
CA SER A 137 5.60 -10.04 15.04
C SER A 137 5.52 -10.73 16.41
N ARG A 138 5.01 -10.04 17.44
CA ARG A 138 4.79 -10.63 18.77
C ARG A 138 3.56 -11.54 18.83
N ARG A 139 2.76 -11.57 17.77
CA ARG A 139 1.53 -12.36 17.68
C ARG A 139 1.64 -13.21 16.42
N ASN A 140 1.98 -14.49 16.58
CA ASN A 140 1.95 -15.49 15.50
C ASN A 140 0.52 -15.63 14.94
N CYS A 141 0.08 -14.68 14.11
CA CYS A 141 -1.19 -14.75 13.41
C CYS A 141 -0.98 -15.47 12.09
N ILE A 142 -1.56 -16.67 11.99
CA ILE A 142 -1.53 -17.52 10.79
C ILE A 142 -2.30 -16.88 9.63
N ASP A 143 -3.35 -16.09 9.93
CA ASP A 143 -4.14 -15.35 8.95
C ASP A 143 -4.42 -13.92 9.45
N PRO A 144 -4.01 -12.86 8.70
CA PRO A 144 -4.22 -11.47 9.10
C PRO A 144 -5.63 -10.93 8.80
N GLN A 145 -6.45 -11.62 8.01
CA GLN A 145 -7.74 -11.09 7.52
C GLN A 145 -8.77 -10.87 8.64
N LEU A 146 -9.73 -9.97 8.42
CA LEU A 146 -10.78 -9.70 9.39
C LEU A 146 -11.77 -10.88 9.53
N VAL A 147 -12.03 -11.60 8.45
CA VAL A 147 -12.98 -12.72 8.43
C VAL A 147 -12.62 -13.83 9.44
N SER A 148 -11.33 -14.08 9.64
CA SER A 148 -10.80 -15.07 10.59
C SER A 148 -10.71 -14.56 12.04
N ARG A 149 -11.19 -13.35 12.33
CA ARG A 149 -11.17 -12.76 13.68
C ARG A 149 -12.46 -13.02 14.44
N SER A 150 -12.33 -12.96 15.77
CA SER A 150 -13.45 -13.12 16.69
C SER A 150 -13.22 -12.30 17.98
N SER A 151 -14.24 -12.26 18.84
CA SER A 151 -14.12 -11.68 20.18
C SER A 151 -13.03 -12.32 21.05
N LYS A 152 -12.59 -13.56 20.74
CA LYS A 152 -11.55 -14.26 21.48
C LYS A 152 -10.14 -13.85 21.05
N THR A 153 -9.96 -13.39 19.81
CA THR A 153 -8.64 -13.04 19.25
C THR A 153 -8.35 -11.54 19.35
N VAL A 154 -9.40 -10.71 19.40
CA VAL A 154 -9.31 -9.25 19.47
C VAL A 154 -9.43 -8.78 20.93
N PRO A 155 -8.57 -7.86 21.41
CA PRO A 155 -8.67 -7.33 22.77
C PRO A 155 -9.95 -6.53 22.96
N GLN A 156 -10.35 -6.33 24.20
CA GLN A 156 -11.56 -5.55 24.49
C GLN A 156 -11.46 -4.08 24.05
N LYS A 157 -10.26 -3.49 24.15
CA LYS A 157 -10.02 -2.05 23.90
C LYS A 157 -8.74 -1.87 23.11
N GLY A 158 -8.71 -0.85 22.25
CA GLY A 158 -7.50 -0.61 21.48
C GLY A 158 -7.64 0.29 20.27
N ILE A 159 -6.55 0.34 19.53
CA ILE A 159 -6.43 0.95 18.21
C ILE A 159 -6.39 -0.17 17.19
N TYR A 160 -7.06 -0.01 16.05
CA TYR A 160 -6.99 -0.95 14.94
C TYR A 160 -6.53 -0.27 13.65
N PHE A 161 -5.88 -1.06 12.80
CA PHE A 161 -5.30 -0.67 11.52
C PHE A 161 -5.80 -1.64 10.46
N PHE A 162 -6.57 -1.14 9.50
CA PHE A 162 -6.91 -1.89 8.29
C PHE A 162 -5.90 -1.59 7.21
N PHE A 163 -5.50 -2.65 6.52
CA PHE A 163 -4.68 -2.59 5.32
C PHE A 163 -5.54 -3.01 4.12
N GLN A 164 -5.22 -2.47 2.95
CA GLN A 164 -5.85 -2.92 1.71
C GLN A 164 -4.86 -3.81 0.96
N GLN A 165 -5.34 -5.00 0.57
CA GLN A 165 -4.57 -5.89 -0.28
C GLN A 165 -4.29 -5.19 -1.62
N ASP A 166 -3.06 -5.36 -2.12
CA ASP A 166 -2.56 -4.78 -3.37
C ASP A 166 -2.44 -3.24 -3.40
N GLU A 167 -2.67 -2.58 -2.27
CA GLU A 167 -2.40 -1.15 -2.08
C GLU A 167 -1.13 -0.99 -1.24
N PHE A 168 -0.09 -0.41 -1.82
CA PHE A 168 1.22 -0.29 -1.17
C PHE A 168 1.52 1.16 -0.78
N ARG A 169 2.44 1.32 0.17
CA ARG A 169 2.92 2.63 0.54
C ARG A 169 3.66 3.26 -0.63
N MET A 170 3.38 4.53 -0.88
CA MET A 170 4.03 5.35 -1.90
C MET A 170 5.57 5.23 -1.86
N THR A 171 6.17 5.21 -0.68
CA THR A 171 7.63 5.17 -0.49
C THR A 171 8.20 3.79 -0.22
N GLN A 172 7.34 2.79 0.00
CA GLN A 172 7.73 1.42 0.33
C GLN A 172 6.81 0.49 -0.44
N PRO A 173 7.10 0.20 -1.71
CA PRO A 173 6.19 -0.53 -2.59
C PRO A 173 5.98 -2.00 -2.18
N LEU A 174 6.67 -2.47 -1.14
CA LEU A 174 6.53 -3.79 -0.54
C LEU A 174 5.64 -3.82 0.71
N GLU A 175 5.35 -2.66 1.29
CA GLU A 175 4.57 -2.56 2.51
C GLU A 175 3.13 -2.17 2.19
N MET A 176 2.16 -3.01 2.56
CA MET A 176 0.74 -2.71 2.39
C MET A 176 0.38 -1.42 3.11
N ARG A 177 -0.48 -0.61 2.50
CA ARG A 177 -0.91 0.68 3.01
C ARG A 177 -2.03 0.52 4.03
N VAL A 178 -1.87 1.17 5.17
CA VAL A 178 -2.95 1.43 6.12
C VAL A 178 -3.97 2.34 5.44
N VAL A 179 -5.21 1.86 5.31
CA VAL A 179 -6.34 2.58 4.71
C VAL A 179 -7.33 3.11 5.74
N ARG A 180 -7.32 2.54 6.96
CA ARG A 180 -8.15 3.02 8.07
C ARG A 180 -7.46 2.78 9.40
N ILE A 181 -7.45 3.84 10.21
CA ILE A 181 -7.12 3.78 11.63
C ILE A 181 -8.38 4.10 12.43
N GLY A 182 -8.63 3.36 13.50
CA GLY A 182 -9.68 3.72 14.43
C GLY A 182 -9.35 3.31 15.86
N THR A 183 -10.03 3.94 16.81
CA THR A 183 -9.92 3.64 18.23
C THR A 183 -11.27 3.18 18.75
N HIS A 184 -11.26 2.27 19.70
CA HIS A 184 -12.50 1.89 20.38
C HIS A 184 -12.32 1.59 21.86
N ALA A 185 -13.38 1.93 22.62
CA ALA A 185 -13.50 1.69 24.05
C ALA A 185 -12.44 2.37 24.94
N VAL A 186 -11.83 3.45 24.44
CA VAL A 186 -10.79 4.22 25.14
C VAL A 186 -11.34 5.20 26.18
N SER A 187 -12.65 5.48 26.16
CA SER A 187 -13.33 6.35 27.13
C SER A 187 -13.75 5.59 28.39
N LYS A 188 -13.65 6.24 29.57
CA LYS A 188 -14.08 5.67 30.86
C LYS A 188 -15.58 5.34 30.82
N GLY A 189 -15.96 4.13 31.25
CA GLY A 189 -17.37 3.69 31.30
C GLY A 189 -17.94 3.09 30.01
N SER A 190 -17.21 3.06 28.89
CA SER A 190 -17.72 2.43 27.66
C SER A 190 -17.93 0.92 27.83
N LYS A 191 -19.15 0.44 27.50
CA LYS A 191 -19.50 -0.99 27.41
C LYS A 191 -19.24 -1.58 26.02
N SER A 192 -18.97 -0.75 25.00
CA SER A 192 -18.63 -1.24 23.67
C SER A 192 -17.23 -1.83 23.64
N THR A 193 -17.02 -2.88 22.84
CA THR A 193 -15.71 -3.52 22.66
C THR A 193 -15.15 -3.19 21.28
N LEU A 194 -13.83 -3.33 21.11
CA LEU A 194 -13.19 -3.26 19.81
C LEU A 194 -13.78 -4.29 18.84
N TRP A 195 -14.08 -5.51 19.31
CA TRP A 195 -14.72 -6.52 18.47
C TRP A 195 -16.09 -6.07 17.94
N ASN A 196 -16.93 -5.45 18.78
CA ASN A 196 -18.23 -4.93 18.32
C ASN A 196 -18.04 -3.95 17.16
N ARG A 197 -17.03 -3.08 17.24
CA ARG A 197 -16.72 -2.12 16.16
C ARG A 197 -16.22 -2.80 14.89
N LEU A 198 -15.31 -3.75 15.01
CA LEU A 198 -14.81 -4.51 13.86
C LEU A 198 -15.93 -5.30 13.20
N ARG A 199 -16.85 -5.90 13.96
CA ARG A 199 -18.05 -6.56 13.44
C ARG A 199 -18.97 -5.58 12.72
N THR A 200 -19.17 -4.37 13.23
CA THR A 200 -19.94 -3.32 12.52
C THR A 200 -19.31 -3.00 11.16
N HIS A 201 -17.98 -2.99 11.05
CA HIS A 201 -17.31 -2.77 9.77
C HIS A 201 -17.43 -3.99 8.85
N ARG A 202 -17.19 -5.20 9.39
CA ARG A 202 -17.26 -6.47 8.65
C ARG A 202 -18.62 -6.71 7.99
N GLY A 203 -19.69 -6.38 8.69
CA GLY A 203 -21.04 -6.82 8.36
C GLY A 203 -21.44 -8.06 9.16
N ALA A 204 -22.73 -8.41 9.06
CA ALA A 204 -23.30 -9.60 9.66
C ALA A 204 -22.87 -10.87 8.89
N VAL A 205 -23.28 -12.04 9.41
CA VAL A 205 -22.87 -13.35 8.85
C VAL A 205 -23.46 -13.57 7.45
N ASP A 206 -24.66 -13.03 7.20
CA ASP A 206 -25.31 -13.03 5.89
C ASP A 206 -24.73 -11.97 4.93
N GLY A 207 -23.66 -11.27 5.34
CA GLY A 207 -23.04 -10.20 4.57
C GLY A 207 -23.78 -8.87 4.65
N SER A 208 -24.93 -8.79 5.31
CA SER A 208 -25.67 -7.52 5.45
C SER A 208 -24.85 -6.49 6.23
N GLY A 209 -25.07 -5.22 5.90
CA GLY A 209 -24.29 -4.11 6.43
C GLY A 209 -25.10 -2.84 6.58
N ASN A 210 -24.43 -1.81 7.10
CA ASN A 210 -25.03 -0.49 7.27
C ASN A 210 -23.95 0.59 7.11
N HIS A 211 -23.83 1.13 5.90
CA HIS A 211 -22.91 2.21 5.58
C HIS A 211 -23.29 3.52 6.26
N ARG A 212 -24.59 3.79 6.47
CA ARG A 212 -25.07 4.99 7.17
C ARG A 212 -24.64 5.00 8.64
N GLY A 213 -24.52 3.83 9.27
CA GLY A 213 -23.96 3.68 10.63
C GLY A 213 -22.43 3.55 10.69
N SER A 214 -21.74 3.55 9.55
CA SER A 214 -20.29 3.29 9.48
C SER A 214 -19.63 4.06 8.34
N ILE A 215 -19.03 5.21 8.67
CA ILE A 215 -18.25 6.04 7.72
C ILE A 215 -17.22 5.24 6.92
N PHE A 216 -16.64 4.18 7.51
CA PHE A 216 -15.70 3.33 6.80
C PHE A 216 -16.39 2.52 5.69
N ARG A 217 -17.57 1.95 5.97
CA ARG A 217 -18.36 1.23 4.97
C ARG A 217 -18.84 2.18 3.88
N LEU A 218 -19.25 3.40 4.25
CA LEU A 218 -19.61 4.45 3.29
C LEU A 218 -18.48 4.72 2.31
N HIS A 219 -17.27 4.98 2.81
CA HIS A 219 -16.11 5.27 1.95
C HIS A 219 -15.67 4.06 1.11
N VAL A 220 -15.73 2.83 1.66
CA VAL A 220 -15.43 1.63 0.86
C VAL A 220 -16.45 1.48 -0.27
N GLY A 221 -17.74 1.64 0.00
CA GLY A 221 -18.78 1.56 -1.03
C GLY A 221 -18.63 2.66 -2.08
N ASP A 222 -18.38 3.89 -1.67
CA ASP A 222 -18.14 5.02 -2.59
C ASP A 222 -16.91 4.77 -3.49
N ALA A 223 -15.84 4.19 -2.94
CA ALA A 223 -14.67 3.78 -3.73
C ALA A 223 -14.99 2.64 -4.71
N LEU A 224 -15.79 1.65 -4.30
CA LEU A 224 -16.23 0.55 -5.17
C LEU A 224 -17.13 1.05 -6.31
N LEU A 225 -18.08 1.93 -6.02
CA LEU A 225 -18.96 2.55 -7.02
C LEU A 225 -18.14 3.24 -8.11
N ARG A 226 -17.19 4.09 -7.73
CA ARG A 226 -16.29 4.77 -8.69
C ARG A 226 -15.41 3.80 -9.48
N LYS A 227 -14.88 2.77 -8.81
CA LYS A 227 -14.05 1.76 -9.46
C LYS A 227 -14.84 0.97 -10.51
N LEU A 228 -16.10 0.65 -10.21
CA LEU A 228 -16.98 -0.13 -11.07
C LEU A 228 -17.79 0.73 -12.05
N LYS A 229 -17.75 2.06 -11.90
CA LYS A 229 -18.55 3.03 -12.68
C LYS A 229 -20.05 2.78 -12.56
N THR A 230 -20.52 2.48 -11.35
CA THR A 230 -21.92 2.11 -11.05
C THR A 230 -22.65 3.13 -10.18
N GLU A 231 -22.14 4.35 -10.05
CA GLU A 231 -22.72 5.42 -9.24
C GLU A 231 -24.19 5.69 -9.60
N SER A 232 -24.53 5.67 -10.89
CA SER A 232 -25.88 5.89 -11.39
C SER A 232 -26.87 4.79 -10.97
N ARG A 233 -26.38 3.60 -10.65
CA ARG A 233 -27.21 2.47 -10.17
C ARG A 233 -27.54 2.59 -8.68
N PHE A 234 -26.73 3.32 -7.92
CA PHE A 234 -26.89 3.51 -6.48
C PHE A 234 -26.88 5.00 -6.10
N PRO A 235 -27.82 5.82 -6.64
CA PRO A 235 -27.79 7.27 -6.48
C PRO A 235 -27.98 7.75 -5.04
N GLU A 236 -28.62 6.93 -4.19
CA GLU A 236 -28.89 7.24 -2.79
C GLU A 236 -27.75 6.80 -1.83
N TRP A 237 -26.67 6.21 -2.36
CA TRP A 237 -25.56 5.76 -1.55
C TRP A 237 -24.87 6.95 -0.87
N GLY A 238 -24.87 6.95 0.46
CA GLY A 238 -24.33 8.07 1.25
C GLY A 238 -25.25 9.29 1.37
N VAL A 239 -26.48 9.22 0.84
CA VAL A 239 -27.49 10.26 1.06
C VAL A 239 -28.18 10.02 2.40
N GLY A 240 -28.06 11.03 3.28
CA GLY A 240 -28.69 11.05 4.60
C GLY A 240 -28.15 10.02 5.59
N GLN A 241 -28.71 10.06 6.81
CA GLN A 241 -28.36 9.12 7.90
C GLN A 241 -29.33 7.93 8.02
N SER A 242 -30.42 7.95 7.25
CA SER A 242 -31.42 6.89 7.20
C SER A 242 -32.04 6.80 5.82
N ALA A 243 -32.53 5.62 5.46
CA ALA A 243 -33.33 5.41 4.25
C ALA A 243 -34.49 4.45 4.55
N ASN A 244 -35.53 4.47 3.71
CA ASN A 244 -36.65 3.54 3.80
C ASN A 244 -36.26 2.12 3.33
N ALA A 245 -37.18 1.16 3.45
CA ALA A 245 -36.90 -0.24 3.11
C ALA A 245 -36.58 -0.45 1.62
N ALA A 246 -37.25 0.27 0.72
CA ALA A 246 -37.04 0.14 -0.73
C ALA A 246 -35.63 0.58 -1.13
N ILE A 247 -35.15 1.73 -0.65
CA ILE A 247 -33.79 2.20 -0.92
C ILE A 247 -32.75 1.23 -0.35
N ARG A 248 -32.95 0.72 0.87
CA ARG A 248 -32.03 -0.26 1.48
C ARG A 248 -31.97 -1.56 0.69
N ASP A 249 -33.08 -2.01 0.12
CA ASP A 249 -33.10 -3.21 -0.72
C ASP A 249 -32.36 -2.99 -2.04
N MET A 250 -32.51 -1.81 -2.66
CA MET A 250 -31.74 -1.41 -3.85
C MET A 250 -30.23 -1.35 -3.58
N GLU A 251 -29.81 -0.90 -2.39
CA GLU A 251 -28.40 -0.80 -1.99
C GLU A 251 -27.79 -2.11 -1.49
N LYS A 252 -28.62 -3.15 -1.29
CA LYS A 252 -28.22 -4.41 -0.65
C LYS A 252 -27.05 -5.09 -1.35
N GLU A 253 -27.04 -5.08 -2.69
CA GLU A 253 -25.94 -5.64 -3.46
C GLU A 253 -24.62 -4.94 -3.18
N MET A 254 -24.62 -3.61 -3.11
CA MET A 254 -23.42 -2.84 -2.79
C MET A 254 -22.97 -3.06 -1.34
N GLU A 255 -23.90 -3.17 -0.38
CA GLU A 255 -23.57 -3.53 1.00
C GLU A 255 -22.90 -4.92 1.12
N LEU A 256 -23.35 -5.90 0.33
CA LEU A 256 -22.73 -7.22 0.28
C LEU A 256 -21.29 -7.15 -0.25
N GLU A 257 -21.05 -6.37 -1.32
CA GLU A 257 -19.69 -6.21 -1.86
C GLU A 257 -18.78 -5.43 -0.90
N VAL A 258 -19.31 -4.44 -0.18
CA VAL A 258 -18.59 -3.74 0.91
C VAL A 258 -18.22 -4.71 2.03
N SER A 259 -19.14 -5.58 2.46
CA SER A 259 -18.88 -6.60 3.49
C SER A 259 -17.80 -7.58 3.04
N LYS A 260 -17.88 -8.07 1.81
CA LYS A 260 -16.88 -8.96 1.21
C LYS A 260 -15.50 -8.29 1.19
N THR A 261 -15.45 -7.04 0.73
CA THR A 261 -14.22 -6.25 0.65
C THR A 261 -13.61 -6.01 2.03
N ILE A 262 -14.38 -5.55 3.01
CA ILE A 262 -13.84 -5.27 4.36
C ILE A 262 -13.46 -6.57 5.09
N SER A 263 -14.19 -7.67 4.86
CA SER A 263 -13.91 -8.95 5.50
C SER A 263 -12.58 -9.56 5.07
N SER A 264 -12.17 -9.36 3.82
CA SER A 264 -10.88 -9.84 3.29
C SER A 264 -9.70 -8.92 3.65
N MET A 265 -9.95 -7.70 4.14
CA MET A 265 -8.87 -6.79 4.53
C MET A 265 -8.05 -7.34 5.70
N PRO A 266 -6.70 -7.30 5.62
CA PRO A 266 -5.84 -7.52 6.77
C PRO A 266 -6.11 -6.48 7.86
N VAL A 267 -6.21 -6.93 9.11
CA VAL A 267 -6.42 -6.07 10.26
C VAL A 267 -5.41 -6.37 11.37
N GLN A 268 -4.81 -5.32 11.91
CA GLN A 268 -3.95 -5.38 13.09
C GLN A 268 -4.50 -4.47 14.19
N TRP A 269 -4.07 -4.68 15.43
CA TRP A 269 -4.53 -3.87 16.55
C TRP A 269 -3.50 -3.75 17.67
N LEU A 270 -3.54 -2.63 18.39
CA LEU A 270 -2.81 -2.39 19.62
C LEU A 270 -3.77 -2.47 20.80
N ASN A 271 -3.47 -3.33 21.78
CA ASN A 271 -4.20 -3.36 23.05
C ASN A 271 -3.85 -2.10 23.83
N ILE A 272 -4.87 -1.36 24.28
CA ILE A 272 -4.69 -0.26 25.24
C ILE A 272 -5.17 -0.77 26.59
N GLU A 273 -4.23 -1.20 27.42
CA GLU A 273 -4.50 -1.42 28.83
C GLU A 273 -4.47 -0.06 29.54
N MET A 274 -5.46 0.19 30.39
CA MET A 274 -5.38 1.32 31.33
C MET A 274 -4.18 1.03 32.24
N ARG A 275 -3.15 1.86 32.18
CA ARG A 275 -1.99 1.76 33.07
C ARG A 275 -2.51 1.66 34.52
N ARG A 276 -2.07 0.65 35.26
CA ARG A 276 -2.21 0.67 36.72
C ARG A 276 -1.55 1.95 37.24
N PRO A 277 -2.16 2.66 38.20
CA PRO A 277 -1.54 3.84 38.79
C PRO A 277 -0.14 3.46 39.27
N ARG A 278 0.86 4.27 38.89
CA ARG A 278 2.23 4.11 39.36
C ARG A 278 2.36 4.97 40.60
N THR A 279 2.50 4.34 41.76
CA THR A 279 2.89 5.01 42.98
C THR A 279 4.42 4.98 43.06
N VAL A 280 5.04 6.15 43.20
CA VAL A 280 6.47 6.27 43.50
C VAL A 280 6.61 6.50 44.99
N ILE A 281 7.42 5.70 45.67
CA ILE A 281 7.87 5.95 47.04
C ILE A 281 9.30 6.48 46.92
N ALA A 282 9.53 7.72 47.35
CA ALA A 282 10.85 8.34 47.37
C ALA A 282 11.55 8.04 48.71
N PRO A 283 12.88 7.93 48.75
CA PRO A 283 13.61 7.85 50.02
C PRO A 283 13.46 9.15 50.82
N THR A 284 13.52 9.03 52.15
CA THR A 284 13.65 10.16 53.09
C THR A 284 15.00 10.83 52.99
#